data_AF-E7QZ51-F1
#
_entry.id   AF-E7QZ51-F1
#
_cell.length_a   1.000
_cell.length_b   1.000
_cell.length_c   1.000
_cell.angle_alpha   90.00
_cell.angle_beta   90.00
_cell.angle_gamma   90.00
#
_symmetry.space_group_name_H-M   'P 1'
#
loop_
_entity.id
_entity.type
_entity.pdbx_description
1 polymer ?
#
loop_
_entity_poly.entity_id
_entity_poly.type
_entity_poly.pdbx_seq_one_letter_code
_entity_poly.pdbx_strand_id
1 'polypeptide(L)'
;MHLSEYDHTPGAHCGSASLRNLSDFYQWGFDESLCFGLGSGLGFGYYERGPASRLIMGRNGQLETGFFETLGIDYREDSERQWGAAWSDVREYLADDVPVMLFVDLYYLDYFETNTHFGPHILLCVGTDGDDVLLSDSEFETTQRLPASHLREAWDSDHGFGPLDNRWLVVTDPTIETDLATASRDAVRRTADLMLS
;
A
#
# COMPACT_ATOMS: atom_id res chain seq x y z
N MET A 1 1.99 -2.82 20.88
CA MET A 1 0.59 -2.66 20.42
C MET A 1 0.45 -3.33 19.08
N HIS A 2 -0.50 -4.23 18.92
CA HIS A 2 -0.80 -4.86 17.62
C HIS A 2 -2.31 -4.78 17.42
N LEU A 3 -2.75 -4.76 16.16
CA LEU A 3 -4.17 -4.76 15.85
C LEU A 3 -4.84 -6.03 16.37
N SER A 4 -6.02 -5.90 16.95
CA SER A 4 -6.64 -6.97 17.74
C SER A 4 -7.19 -8.13 16.89
N GLU A 5 -7.62 -7.85 15.66
CA GLU A 5 -8.25 -8.82 14.75
C GLU A 5 -7.62 -8.82 13.34
N TYR A 6 -6.33 -8.49 13.23
CA TYR A 6 -5.64 -8.48 11.94
C TYR A 6 -5.12 -9.86 11.55
N ASP A 7 -5.62 -10.40 10.44
CA ASP A 7 -5.12 -11.64 9.84
C ASP A 7 -4.20 -11.32 8.64
N HIS A 8 -2.93 -11.69 8.78
CA HIS A 8 -1.93 -11.46 7.75
C HIS A 8 -1.93 -12.63 6.75
N THR A 9 -1.76 -12.32 5.48
CA THR A 9 -1.49 -13.34 4.47
C THR A 9 -0.66 -12.74 3.33
N PRO A 10 0.25 -13.53 2.72
CA PRO A 10 1.03 -13.10 1.56
C PRO A 10 0.15 -12.92 0.31
N GLY A 11 0.73 -12.37 -0.76
CA GLY A 11 0.05 -12.20 -2.04
C GLY A 11 1.03 -12.03 -3.21
N ALA A 12 0.49 -11.93 -4.42
CA ALA A 12 1.29 -11.90 -5.65
C ALA A 12 1.81 -10.50 -6.02
N HIS A 13 1.14 -9.45 -5.55
CA HIS A 13 1.50 -8.07 -5.84
C HIS A 13 1.24 -7.16 -4.63
N CYS A 14 2.28 -6.45 -4.19
CA CYS A 14 2.30 -5.73 -2.91
C CYS A 14 1.10 -4.80 -2.66
N GLY A 15 0.71 -4.01 -3.65
CA GLY A 15 -0.47 -3.13 -3.55
C GLY A 15 -1.80 -3.88 -3.43
N SER A 16 -2.04 -4.89 -4.29
CA SER A 16 -3.32 -5.63 -4.28
C SER A 16 -3.43 -6.59 -3.12
N ALA A 17 -2.32 -7.18 -2.69
CA ALA A 17 -2.25 -7.98 -1.48
C ALA A 17 -2.55 -7.14 -0.24
N SER A 18 -2.00 -5.92 -0.14
CA SER A 18 -2.33 -4.97 0.93
C SER A 18 -3.82 -4.59 0.92
N LEU A 19 -4.39 -4.30 -0.25
CA LEU A 19 -5.83 -4.05 -0.38
C LEU A 19 -6.68 -5.25 0.03
N ARG A 20 -6.26 -6.47 -0.31
CA ARG A 20 -6.95 -7.69 0.10
C ARG A 20 -6.89 -7.88 1.62
N ASN A 21 -5.74 -7.69 2.26
CA ASN A 21 -5.67 -7.80 3.71
C ASN A 21 -6.52 -6.72 4.41
N LEU A 22 -6.64 -5.51 3.83
CA LEU A 22 -7.64 -4.53 4.30
C LEU A 22 -9.07 -5.01 4.07
N SER A 23 -9.34 -5.67 2.95
CA SER A 23 -10.66 -6.24 2.65
C SER A 23 -11.08 -7.31 3.65
N ASP A 24 -10.14 -8.17 4.07
CA ASP A 24 -10.35 -9.17 5.11
C ASP A 24 -10.57 -8.48 6.47
N PHE A 25 -9.73 -7.50 6.82
CA PHE A 25 -9.83 -6.74 8.08
C PHE A 25 -11.17 -5.99 8.23
N TYR A 26 -11.60 -5.28 7.18
CA TYR A 26 -12.88 -4.56 7.16
C TYR A 26 -14.08 -5.43 6.74
N GLN A 27 -13.87 -6.74 6.56
CA GLN A 27 -14.91 -7.73 6.26
C GLN A 27 -15.68 -7.46 4.95
N TRP A 28 -15.04 -6.87 3.95
CA TRP A 28 -15.62 -6.69 2.62
C TRP A 28 -15.63 -7.99 1.80
N GLY A 29 -14.68 -8.90 2.06
CA GLY A 29 -14.64 -10.24 1.49
C GLY A 29 -14.21 -10.30 0.01
N PHE A 30 -13.33 -9.40 -0.43
CA PHE A 30 -12.77 -9.39 -1.78
C PHE A 30 -11.43 -10.13 -1.81
N ASP A 31 -11.22 -10.97 -2.81
CA ASP A 31 -9.92 -11.59 -3.05
C ASP A 31 -8.94 -10.62 -3.74
N GLU A 32 -7.66 -11.00 -3.80
CA GLU A 32 -6.60 -10.15 -4.36
C GLU A 32 -6.86 -9.78 -5.83
N SER A 33 -7.40 -10.71 -6.62
CA SER A 33 -7.68 -10.48 -8.04
C SER A 33 -8.79 -9.45 -8.23
N LEU A 34 -9.83 -9.51 -7.40
CA LEU A 34 -10.91 -8.54 -7.39
C LEU A 34 -10.44 -7.17 -6.89
N CYS A 35 -9.63 -7.10 -5.83
CA CYS A 35 -9.01 -5.85 -5.37
C CYS A 35 -8.18 -5.20 -6.48
N PHE A 36 -7.35 -5.99 -7.17
CA PHE A 36 -6.57 -5.50 -8.30
C PHE A 36 -7.46 -4.97 -9.43
N GLY A 37 -8.53 -5.69 -9.77
CA GLY A 37 -9.51 -5.29 -10.78
C GLY A 37 -10.24 -4.00 -10.43
N LEU A 38 -10.74 -3.88 -9.19
CA LEU A 38 -11.44 -2.70 -8.68
C LEU A 38 -10.55 -1.47 -8.57
N GLY A 39 -9.25 -1.65 -8.32
CA GLY A 39 -8.24 -0.60 -8.41
C GLY A 39 -7.84 -0.22 -9.84
N SER A 40 -8.54 -0.73 -10.85
CA SER A 40 -8.20 -0.58 -12.28
C SER A 40 -6.78 -1.05 -12.62
N GLY A 41 -6.25 -2.04 -11.90
CA GLY A 41 -4.83 -2.29 -11.70
C GLY A 41 -3.93 -2.42 -12.92
N LEU A 42 -4.46 -2.88 -14.05
CA LEU A 42 -3.69 -2.98 -15.28
C LEU A 42 -3.27 -1.60 -15.79
N GLY A 43 -2.00 -1.49 -16.17
CA GLY A 43 -1.45 -0.29 -16.78
C GLY A 43 -0.26 -0.63 -17.67
N PHE A 44 0.24 0.36 -18.40
CA PHE A 44 1.46 0.22 -19.18
C PHE A 44 2.31 1.50 -19.05
N GLY A 45 3.45 1.37 -18.37
CA GLY A 45 4.48 2.40 -18.33
C GLY A 45 5.78 1.86 -18.89
N TYR A 46 6.48 2.67 -19.69
CA TYR A 46 7.83 2.37 -20.16
C TYR A 46 8.78 3.49 -19.74
N TYR A 47 9.80 3.13 -18.95
CA TYR A 47 10.76 4.07 -18.39
C TYR A 47 12.17 3.71 -18.86
N GLU A 48 12.88 4.70 -19.43
CA GLU A 48 14.30 4.56 -19.82
C GLU A 48 15.27 5.15 -18.77
N ARG A 49 14.75 5.45 -17.57
CA ARG A 49 15.49 5.98 -16.42
C ARG A 49 14.92 5.36 -15.13
N GLY A 50 15.78 5.06 -14.16
CA GLY A 50 15.44 4.40 -12.90
C GLY A 50 16.52 3.40 -12.45
N PRO A 51 16.26 2.56 -11.43
CA PRO A 51 17.19 1.51 -10.98
C PRO A 51 17.54 0.47 -12.06
N ALA A 52 16.76 0.39 -13.15
CA ALA A 52 17.05 -0.40 -14.34
C ALA A 52 17.26 0.50 -15.58
N SER A 53 18.05 0.02 -16.55
CA SER A 53 18.32 0.75 -17.81
C SER A 53 17.06 0.91 -18.68
N ARG A 54 16.10 -0.01 -18.56
CA ARG A 54 14.76 0.03 -19.15
C ARG A 54 13.81 -0.73 -18.23
N LEU A 55 12.66 -0.14 -17.90
CA LEU A 55 11.61 -0.78 -17.11
C LEU A 55 10.28 -0.76 -17.86
N ILE A 56 9.54 -1.85 -17.76
CA ILE A 56 8.12 -1.92 -18.09
C ILE A 56 7.34 -2.06 -16.78
N MET A 57 6.41 -1.15 -16.52
CA MET A 57 5.47 -1.22 -15.41
C MET A 57 4.12 -1.68 -15.94
N GLY A 58 3.68 -2.87 -15.50
CA GLY A 58 2.42 -3.49 -15.95
C GLY A 58 1.20 -3.08 -15.12
N ARG A 59 1.36 -2.11 -14.21
CA ARG A 59 0.29 -1.63 -13.34
C ARG A 59 0.07 -0.14 -13.49
N ASN A 60 -1.12 0.33 -13.12
CA ASN A 60 -1.42 1.76 -13.02
C ASN A 60 -0.80 2.36 -11.74
N GLY A 61 -0.48 3.65 -11.73
CA GLY A 61 0.15 4.33 -10.58
C GLY A 61 -0.78 4.67 -9.41
N GLN A 62 -2.08 4.41 -9.52
CA GLN A 62 -3.14 4.81 -8.59
C GLN A 62 -4.03 3.62 -8.16
N LEU A 63 -3.48 2.40 -8.12
CA LEU A 63 -4.26 1.20 -7.81
C LEU A 63 -4.95 1.31 -6.45
N GLU A 64 -4.19 1.77 -5.45
CA GLU A 64 -4.61 1.83 -4.06
C GLU A 64 -5.76 2.82 -3.89
N THR A 65 -5.60 4.06 -4.35
CA THR A 65 -6.66 5.08 -4.27
C THR A 65 -7.82 4.76 -5.21
N GLY A 66 -7.54 4.25 -6.41
CA GLY A 66 -8.54 3.84 -7.39
C GLY A 66 -9.49 2.77 -6.85
N PHE A 67 -9.00 1.87 -5.99
CA PHE A 67 -9.85 0.86 -5.33
C PHE A 67 -10.88 1.53 -4.42
N PHE A 68 -10.45 2.44 -3.54
CA PHE A 68 -11.35 3.13 -2.61
C PHE A 68 -12.32 4.06 -3.36
N GLU A 69 -11.82 4.84 -4.33
CA GLU A 69 -12.63 5.72 -5.18
C GLU A 69 -13.73 4.94 -5.91
N THR A 70 -13.41 3.77 -6.44
CA THR A 70 -14.35 2.95 -7.22
C THR A 70 -15.44 2.31 -6.36
N LEU A 71 -15.14 2.01 -5.10
CA LEU A 71 -16.10 1.48 -4.13
C LEU A 71 -16.84 2.58 -3.36
N GLY A 72 -16.41 3.84 -3.47
CA GLY A 72 -16.90 4.92 -2.63
C GLY A 72 -16.60 4.69 -1.15
N ILE A 73 -15.41 4.18 -0.84
CA ILE A 73 -14.94 4.02 0.55
C ILE A 73 -14.18 5.28 0.92
N ASP A 74 -14.52 5.90 2.05
CA ASP A 74 -13.81 7.09 2.51
C ASP A 74 -12.44 6.71 3.07
N TYR A 75 -11.42 7.36 2.54
CA TYR A 75 -10.04 7.22 2.96
C TYR A 75 -9.39 8.59 3.16
N ARG A 76 -8.31 8.58 3.91
CA ARG A 76 -7.39 9.70 4.02
C ARG A 76 -6.00 9.26 3.62
N GLU A 77 -5.37 10.05 2.77
CA GLU A 77 -3.93 9.98 2.54
C GLU A 77 -3.28 11.32 2.85
N ASP A 78 -2.00 11.27 3.20
CA ASP A 78 -1.17 12.44 3.45
C ASP A 78 0.26 12.09 3.04
N SER A 79 1.01 13.09 2.60
CA SER A 79 2.41 12.98 2.21
C SER A 79 3.09 14.34 2.42
N GLU A 80 4.41 14.42 2.35
CA GLU A 80 5.19 15.65 2.60
C GLU A 80 5.21 16.16 4.06
N ARG A 81 5.17 15.24 5.03
CA ARG A 81 5.41 15.55 6.45
C ARG A 81 6.79 15.08 6.88
N GLN A 82 7.43 15.82 7.79
CA GLN A 82 8.61 15.33 8.50
C GLN A 82 8.24 14.03 9.27
N TRP A 83 9.18 13.07 9.33
CA TRP A 83 9.04 11.80 10.05
C TRP A 83 8.27 11.91 11.36
N GLY A 84 8.63 12.86 12.23
CA GLY A 84 8.01 12.98 13.56
C GLY A 84 6.51 13.26 13.52
N ALA A 85 6.02 14.01 12.53
CA ALA A 85 4.60 14.29 12.36
C ALA A 85 3.89 13.10 11.71
N ALA A 86 4.41 12.59 10.59
CA ALA A 86 3.83 11.43 9.91
C ALA A 86 3.75 10.21 10.83
N TRP A 87 4.82 9.91 11.56
CA TRP A 87 4.85 8.80 12.51
C TRP A 87 3.91 8.99 13.71
N SER A 88 3.66 10.24 14.13
CA SER A 88 2.65 10.52 15.15
C SER A 88 1.26 10.15 14.64
N ASP A 89 0.90 10.58 13.42
CA ASP A 89 -0.40 10.24 12.82
C ASP A 89 -0.57 8.72 12.70
N VAL A 90 0.43 8.01 12.17
CA VAL A 90 0.38 6.54 12.04
C VAL A 90 0.15 5.87 13.39
N ARG A 91 0.84 6.32 14.43
CA ARG A 91 0.67 5.76 15.78
C ARG A 91 -0.70 6.03 16.37
N GLU A 92 -1.32 7.18 16.07
CA GLU A 92 -2.68 7.50 16.48
C GLU A 92 -3.68 6.53 15.81
N TYR A 93 -3.59 6.34 14.50
CA TYR A 93 -4.44 5.37 13.79
C TYR A 93 -4.27 3.94 14.30
N LEU A 94 -3.02 3.49 14.49
CA LEU A 94 -2.77 2.17 15.04
C LEU A 94 -3.35 2.01 16.46
N ALA A 95 -3.41 3.09 17.26
CA ALA A 95 -3.98 3.05 18.60
C ALA A 95 -5.52 2.95 18.58
N ASP A 96 -6.14 3.39 17.50
CA ASP A 96 -7.57 3.28 17.22
C ASP A 96 -7.93 2.01 16.43
N ASP A 97 -7.04 1.01 16.40
CA ASP A 97 -7.18 -0.26 15.70
C ASP A 97 -7.34 -0.11 14.17
N VAL A 98 -6.72 0.92 13.57
CA VAL A 98 -6.74 1.17 12.13
C VAL A 98 -5.41 0.78 11.48
N PRO A 99 -5.38 -0.21 10.56
CA PRO A 99 -4.18 -0.50 9.76
C PRO A 99 -3.82 0.66 8.84
N VAL A 100 -2.52 0.92 8.70
CA VAL A 100 -2.00 2.03 7.89
C VAL A 100 -1.22 1.51 6.70
N MET A 101 -1.63 1.88 5.49
CA MET A 101 -0.88 1.57 4.28
C MET A 101 0.30 2.53 4.14
N LEU A 102 1.50 1.96 3.96
CA LEU A 102 2.75 2.70 3.79
C LEU A 102 3.33 2.44 2.40
N PHE A 103 4.03 3.45 1.88
CA PHE A 103 4.71 3.42 0.59
C PHE A 103 6.20 3.60 0.84
N VAL A 104 6.97 2.53 0.75
CA VAL A 104 8.35 2.48 1.24
C VAL A 104 9.33 2.02 0.17
N ASP A 105 10.62 2.28 0.36
CA ASP A 105 11.70 1.69 -0.42
C ASP A 105 12.13 0.38 0.23
N LEU A 106 11.98 -0.73 -0.52
CA LEU A 106 12.26 -2.07 0.01
C LEU A 106 13.73 -2.29 0.37
N TYR A 107 14.65 -1.45 -0.12
CA TYR A 107 16.07 -1.52 0.23
C TYR A 107 16.32 -1.45 1.74
N TYR A 108 15.54 -0.64 2.44
CA TYR A 108 15.69 -0.41 3.89
C TYR A 108 14.89 -1.40 4.75
N LEU A 109 14.22 -2.36 4.11
CA LEU A 109 13.50 -3.42 4.82
C LEU A 109 14.48 -4.58 5.06
N ASP A 110 15.02 -4.66 6.28
CA ASP A 110 16.08 -5.62 6.66
C ASP A 110 15.80 -7.07 6.25
N TYR A 111 14.52 -7.46 6.28
CA TYR A 111 14.06 -8.81 5.97
C TYR A 111 14.06 -9.17 4.48
N PHE A 112 14.29 -8.22 3.57
CA PHE A 112 14.49 -8.50 2.13
C PHE A 112 15.94 -8.83 1.76
N GLU A 113 16.91 -8.46 2.59
CA GLU A 113 18.36 -8.71 2.37
C GLU A 113 18.87 -8.33 0.95
N THR A 114 18.38 -7.21 0.42
CA THR A 114 18.67 -6.76 -0.96
C THR A 114 19.51 -5.49 -1.00
N ASN A 115 20.18 -5.28 -2.14
CA ASN A 115 20.93 -4.04 -2.42
C ASN A 115 20.25 -3.19 -3.51
N THR A 116 18.99 -3.48 -3.82
CA THR A 116 18.23 -2.78 -4.88
C THR A 116 17.23 -1.82 -4.27
N HIS A 117 17.39 -0.53 -4.58
CA HIS A 117 16.36 0.49 -4.34
C HIS A 117 15.20 0.28 -5.28
N PHE A 118 14.02 0.06 -4.71
CA PHE A 118 12.78 -0.13 -5.45
C PHE A 118 11.63 0.36 -4.57
N GLY A 119 11.18 1.57 -4.89
CA GLY A 119 10.05 2.23 -4.24
C GLY A 119 9.13 2.87 -5.29
N PRO A 120 7.81 2.93 -5.04
CA PRO A 120 7.16 2.46 -3.82
C PRO A 120 6.90 0.95 -3.83
N HIS A 121 7.33 0.25 -2.78
CA HIS A 121 6.78 -1.01 -2.30
C HIS A 121 5.66 -0.69 -1.31
N ILE A 122 4.52 -1.39 -1.42
CA ILE A 122 3.31 -1.08 -0.65
C ILE A 122 3.07 -2.19 0.36
N LEU A 123 2.92 -1.81 1.63
CA LEU A 123 2.66 -2.74 2.73
C LEU A 123 1.75 -2.09 3.77
N LEU A 124 1.32 -2.88 4.77
CA LEU A 124 0.51 -2.38 5.88
C LEU A 124 1.32 -2.35 7.17
N CYS A 125 1.30 -1.23 7.89
CA CYS A 125 1.69 -1.17 9.29
C CYS A 125 0.49 -1.59 10.15
N VAL A 126 0.70 -2.58 11.00
CA VAL A 126 -0.35 -3.26 11.79
C VAL A 126 -0.02 -3.30 13.27
N GLY A 127 0.97 -2.53 13.69
CA GLY A 127 1.34 -2.41 15.09
C GLY A 127 2.76 -1.92 15.32
N THR A 128 3.11 -1.86 16.59
CA THR A 128 4.42 -1.52 17.13
C THR A 128 4.77 -2.47 18.27
N ASP A 129 6.03 -2.83 18.45
CA ASP A 129 6.51 -3.56 19.62
C ASP A 129 7.80 -2.96 20.14
N GLY A 130 7.70 -2.20 21.23
CA GLY A 130 8.80 -1.36 21.69
C GLY A 130 9.13 -0.29 20.65
N ASP A 131 10.37 -0.31 20.15
CA ASP A 131 10.86 0.58 19.10
C ASP A 131 10.70 -0.01 17.68
N ASP A 132 10.17 -1.22 17.58
CA ASP A 132 9.91 -1.88 16.30
C ASP A 132 8.50 -1.58 15.79
N VAL A 133 8.35 -1.64 14.47
CA VAL A 133 7.07 -1.65 13.75
C VAL A 133 6.75 -3.07 13.29
N LEU A 134 5.46 -3.40 13.25
CA LEU A 134 4.96 -4.64 12.71
C LEU A 134 4.37 -4.37 11.32
N LEU A 135 4.91 -5.05 10.31
CA LEU A 135 4.57 -4.84 8.90
C LEU A 135 3.95 -6.11 8.32
N SER A 136 2.77 -5.99 7.74
CA SER A 136 2.18 -7.01 6.87
C SER A 136 2.66 -6.76 5.45
N ASP A 137 3.57 -7.60 4.99
CA ASP A 137 4.21 -7.51 3.68
C ASP A 137 3.84 -8.71 2.82
N SER A 138 3.46 -8.48 1.55
CA SER A 138 2.94 -9.51 0.66
C SER A 138 3.93 -10.64 0.34
N GLU A 139 5.23 -10.38 0.47
CA GLU A 139 6.27 -11.33 0.08
C GLU A 139 6.54 -12.41 1.15
N PHE A 140 5.98 -12.27 2.36
CA PHE A 140 6.29 -13.13 3.50
C PHE A 140 5.03 -13.79 4.08
N GLU A 141 5.20 -15.00 4.63
CA GLU A 141 4.10 -15.78 5.22
C GLU A 141 3.59 -15.22 6.56
N THR A 142 4.38 -14.37 7.21
CA THR A 142 4.07 -13.78 8.51
C THR A 142 4.41 -12.30 8.52
N THR A 143 3.76 -11.55 9.42
CA THR A 143 4.14 -10.17 9.69
C THR A 143 5.61 -10.06 10.07
N GLN A 144 6.28 -9.04 9.54
CA GLN A 144 7.68 -8.77 9.78
C GLN A 144 7.86 -7.68 10.84
N ARG A 145 8.97 -7.75 11.58
CA ARG A 145 9.42 -6.71 12.51
C ARG A 145 10.49 -5.87 11.84
N LEU A 146 10.43 -4.56 12.02
CA LEU A 146 11.45 -3.63 11.53
C LEU A 146 11.70 -2.54 12.58
N PRO A 147 12.95 -2.15 12.87
CA PRO A 147 13.20 -0.99 13.72
C PRO A 147 12.57 0.27 13.12
N ALA A 148 11.91 1.11 13.93
CA ALA A 148 11.29 2.34 13.44
C ALA A 148 12.31 3.30 12.78
N SER A 149 13.59 3.22 13.16
CA SER A 149 14.67 3.97 12.50
C SER A 149 14.90 3.53 11.06
N HIS A 150 14.75 2.24 10.74
CA HIS A 150 14.89 1.74 9.37
C HIS A 150 13.62 2.02 8.57
N LEU A 151 12.43 1.95 9.19
CA LEU A 151 11.21 2.44 8.55
C LEU A 151 11.36 3.90 8.13
N ARG A 152 11.94 4.76 8.98
CA ARG A 152 12.19 6.16 8.64
C ARG A 152 13.02 6.33 7.37
N GLU A 153 14.09 5.53 7.21
CA GLU A 153 14.91 5.57 6.00
C GLU A 153 14.14 5.03 4.78
N ALA A 154 13.37 3.96 4.96
CA ALA A 154 12.53 3.38 3.93
C ALA A 154 11.45 4.35 3.41
N TRP A 155 10.92 5.19 4.29
CA TRP A 155 9.71 5.98 4.03
C TRP A 155 10.01 7.38 3.45
N ASP A 156 11.25 7.85 3.60
CA ASP A 156 11.78 9.16 3.17
C ASP A 156 12.96 8.99 2.18
N SER A 157 12.98 7.90 1.41
CA SER A 157 14.10 7.53 0.52
C SER A 157 14.14 8.39 -0.74
N ASP A 158 15.27 9.04 -1.04
CA ASP A 158 15.50 9.78 -2.30
C ASP A 158 15.87 8.88 -3.51
N HIS A 159 15.76 7.55 -3.36
CA HIS A 159 16.19 6.56 -4.36
C HIS A 159 15.02 5.90 -5.11
N GLY A 160 15.32 5.01 -6.07
CA GLY A 160 14.29 4.26 -6.81
C GLY A 160 13.65 5.04 -7.96
N PHE A 161 12.32 5.02 -8.06
CA PHE A 161 11.55 5.65 -9.16
C PHE A 161 11.16 7.12 -8.89
N GLY A 162 11.60 7.68 -7.76
CA GLY A 162 11.32 9.03 -7.32
C GLY A 162 11.41 9.11 -5.79
N PRO A 163 11.48 10.33 -5.23
CA PRO A 163 11.59 10.49 -3.79
C PRO A 163 10.36 9.97 -3.04
N LEU A 164 10.66 9.27 -1.95
CA LEU A 164 9.86 8.94 -0.77
C LEU A 164 9.47 10.23 -0.02
N ASP A 165 8.21 10.42 0.39
CA ASP A 165 7.80 11.62 1.13
C ASP A 165 6.94 11.30 2.36
N ASN A 166 7.22 10.17 3.01
CA ASN A 166 6.47 9.65 4.17
C ASN A 166 4.97 9.48 3.90
N ARG A 167 4.61 9.09 2.67
CA ARG A 167 3.22 8.88 2.26
C ARG A 167 2.56 7.73 3.04
N TRP A 168 1.38 7.97 3.59
CA TRP A 168 0.50 6.94 4.14
C TRP A 168 -0.93 7.09 3.66
N LEU A 169 -1.70 6.01 3.79
CA LEU A 169 -3.12 5.98 3.54
C LEU A 169 -3.83 5.16 4.64
N VAL A 170 -4.99 5.63 5.09
CA VAL A 170 -5.90 4.92 6.00
C VAL A 170 -7.34 4.99 5.50
N VAL A 171 -8.14 3.98 5.85
CA VAL A 171 -9.60 4.03 5.68
C VAL A 171 -10.19 4.80 6.85
N THR A 172 -11.04 5.78 6.58
CA THR A 172 -11.70 6.61 7.61
C THR A 172 -13.16 6.23 7.84
N ASP A 173 -13.84 5.73 6.82
CA ASP A 173 -15.14 5.04 6.93
C ASP A 173 -15.11 3.79 6.05
N PRO A 174 -15.20 2.58 6.62
CA PRO A 174 -15.15 1.33 5.85
C PRO A 174 -16.45 1.01 5.10
N THR A 175 -17.44 1.90 5.11
CA THR A 175 -18.70 1.72 4.38
C THR A 175 -18.47 1.74 2.87
N ILE A 176 -19.02 0.73 2.17
CA ILE A 176 -19.04 0.70 0.71
C ILE A 176 -20.29 1.44 0.23
N GLU A 177 -20.09 2.54 -0.50
CA GLU A 177 -21.19 3.34 -1.06
C GLU A 177 -21.60 2.89 -2.48
N THR A 178 -20.68 2.27 -3.24
CA THR A 178 -20.93 1.82 -4.62
C THR A 178 -21.08 0.31 -4.68
N ASP A 179 -22.19 -0.17 -5.23
CA ASP A 179 -22.42 -1.61 -5.39
C ASP A 179 -21.36 -2.24 -6.31
N LEU A 180 -21.01 -3.50 -6.02
CA LEU A 180 -19.92 -4.20 -6.70
C LEU A 180 -20.11 -4.27 -8.23
N ALA A 181 -21.33 -4.34 -8.74
CA ALA A 181 -21.58 -4.44 -10.17
C ALA A 181 -21.31 -3.10 -10.88
N THR A 182 -21.68 -1.99 -10.24
CA THR A 182 -21.37 -0.64 -10.73
C THR A 182 -19.86 -0.38 -10.63
N ALA A 183 -19.28 -0.59 -9.45
CA ALA A 183 -17.85 -0.46 -9.19
C ALA A 183 -17.00 -1.24 -10.20
N SER A 184 -17.33 -2.50 -10.47
CA SER A 184 -16.60 -3.32 -11.45
C SER A 184 -16.64 -2.75 -12.87
N ARG A 185 -17.79 -2.21 -13.30
CA ARG A 185 -17.93 -1.62 -14.65
C ARG A 185 -17.09 -0.35 -14.77
N ASP A 186 -17.09 0.47 -13.74
CA ASP A 186 -16.34 1.72 -13.73
C ASP A 186 -14.83 1.47 -13.63
N ALA A 187 -14.40 0.47 -12.85
CA ALA A 187 -13.01 0.02 -12.82
C ALA A 187 -12.50 -0.41 -14.20
N VAL A 188 -13.30 -1.22 -14.92
CA VAL A 188 -12.96 -1.70 -16.27
C VAL A 188 -12.89 -0.56 -17.27
N ARG A 189 -13.82 0.41 -17.20
CA ARG A 189 -13.78 1.61 -18.05
C ARG A 189 -12.53 2.44 -17.78
N ARG A 190 -12.24 2.70 -16.51
CA ARG A 190 -11.03 3.45 -16.11
C ARG A 190 -9.75 2.74 -16.55
N THR A 191 -9.66 1.42 -16.42
CA THR A 191 -8.54 0.66 -16.98
C THR A 191 -8.42 0.85 -18.50
N ALA A 192 -9.52 0.78 -19.24
CA ALA A 192 -9.49 1.00 -20.69
C ALA A 192 -9.02 2.41 -21.04
N ASP A 193 -9.50 3.43 -20.32
CA ASP A 193 -9.10 4.82 -20.55
C ASP A 193 -7.61 5.04 -20.26
N LEU A 194 -7.09 4.50 -19.14
CA LEU A 194 -5.67 4.56 -18.77
C LEU A 194 -4.75 3.86 -19.78
N MET A 195 -5.22 2.80 -20.42
CA MET A 195 -4.45 2.05 -21.43
C MET A 195 -4.47 2.71 -22.81
N LEU A 196 -5.39 3.65 -23.05
CA LEU A 196 -5.56 4.33 -24.34
C LEU A 196 -5.03 5.77 -24.33
N SER A 197 -4.73 6.34 -23.16
CA SER A 197 -4.13 7.66 -22.97
C SER A 197 -2.62 7.65 -23.12
#